data_AF-A0A135V5B9-F1
#
_entry.id   AF-A0A135V5B9-F1
#
_cell.length_a   1.000
_cell.length_b   1.000
_cell.length_c   1.000
_cell.angle_alpha   90.00
_cell.angle_beta   90.00
_cell.angle_gamma   90.00
#
_symmetry.space_group_name_H-M   'P 1'
#
loop_
_entity.id
_entity.type
_entity.pdbx_description
1 polymer ?
#
loop_
_entity_poly.entity_id
_entity_poly.type
_entity_poly.pdbx_seq_one_letter_code
_entity_poly.pdbx_strand_id
1 'polypeptide(L)'
;MAEDSVLAPKFAPFIGMAGIAAAMIFGCIGAAYGTAKSGIGIAGVGTFRPDLIMKACHPNCLIPVVMSGIIAVYSLVISVLIAQDLVPPGAGSNYSLFNGFMHLACGLSVGFTGLAAGYTIGIVGDKGVRSYMEQSRIFVGMVLILIFGEVLGLYGLIVALILNTKSKG
;
A
#
# COMPACT_ATOMS: atom_id res chain seq x y z
N MET A 1 -26.80 -1.04 35.82
CA MET A 1 -25.73 -0.01 35.80
C MET A 1 -24.46 -0.73 35.38
N ALA A 2 -24.23 -0.85 34.07
CA ALA A 2 -23.00 -1.45 33.58
C ALA A 2 -21.91 -0.40 33.80
N GLU A 3 -20.94 -0.70 34.65
CA GLU A 3 -19.72 0.11 34.75
C GLU A 3 -19.21 0.37 33.35
N ASP A 4 -19.18 1.65 32.95
CA ASP A 4 -18.37 2.09 31.83
C ASP A 4 -16.93 1.72 32.18
N SER A 5 -16.51 0.51 31.79
CA SER A 5 -15.13 0.09 31.93
C SER A 5 -14.30 1.16 31.22
N VAL A 6 -13.51 1.91 31.99
CA VAL A 6 -12.67 3.04 31.52
C VAL A 6 -11.78 2.62 30.33
N LEU A 7 -11.58 1.31 30.18
CA LEU A 7 -10.76 0.67 29.16
C LEU A 7 -11.54 0.32 27.87
N ALA A 8 -12.87 0.25 27.87
CA ALA A 8 -13.69 -0.16 26.72
C ALA A 8 -14.88 0.80 26.47
N PRO A 9 -14.61 2.06 26.05
CA PRO A 9 -15.68 3.00 25.75
C PRO A 9 -16.40 2.66 24.44
N LYS A 10 -17.68 3.07 24.32
CA LYS A 10 -18.54 2.80 23.14
C LYS A 10 -17.99 3.36 21.81
N PHE A 11 -17.07 4.32 21.86
CA PHE A 11 -16.41 4.89 20.68
C PHE A 11 -15.16 4.11 20.23
N ALA A 12 -14.70 3.10 20.95
CA ALA A 12 -13.49 2.37 20.60
C ALA A 12 -13.53 1.73 19.17
N PRO A 13 -14.66 1.17 18.69
CA PRO A 13 -14.77 0.67 17.31
C PRO A 13 -14.61 1.74 16.22
N PHE A 14 -14.91 3.02 16.52
CA PHE A 14 -14.71 4.12 15.58
C PHE A 14 -13.22 4.29 15.22
N ILE A 15 -12.33 4.11 16.20
CA ILE A 15 -10.88 4.20 16.00
C ILE A 15 -10.37 3.03 15.15
N GLY A 16 -10.90 1.82 15.37
CA GLY A 16 -10.59 0.65 14.55
C GLY A 16 -11.04 0.81 13.09
N MET A 17 -12.25 1.34 12.87
CA MET A 17 -12.76 1.66 11.52
C MET A 17 -11.95 2.76 10.84
N ALA A 18 -11.48 3.77 11.59
CA ALA A 18 -10.57 4.79 11.06
C ALA A 18 -9.24 4.18 10.60
N GLY A 19 -8.73 3.14 11.28
CA GLY A 19 -7.57 2.37 10.84
C GLY A 19 -7.76 1.69 9.49
N ILE A 20 -8.91 1.04 9.26
CA ILE A 20 -9.27 0.45 7.97
C ILE A 20 -9.33 1.50 6.87
N ALA A 21 -10.01 2.63 7.13
CA ALA A 21 -10.14 3.71 6.16
C ALA A 21 -8.75 4.29 5.81
N ALA A 22 -7.91 4.55 6.80
CA ALA A 22 -6.57 5.09 6.60
C ALA A 22 -5.68 4.14 5.79
N ALA A 23 -5.73 2.83 6.08
CA ALA A 23 -4.97 1.83 5.32
C ALA A 23 -5.34 1.88 3.83
N MET A 24 -6.63 1.80 3.50
CA MET A 24 -7.09 1.80 2.11
C MET A 24 -6.82 3.12 1.39
N ILE A 25 -7.15 4.27 2.00
CA ILE A 25 -7.04 5.57 1.34
C ILE A 25 -5.59 5.87 0.97
N PHE A 26 -4.66 5.76 1.93
CA PHE A 26 -3.26 6.07 1.68
C PHE A 26 -2.59 5.03 0.76
N GLY A 27 -2.94 3.75 0.90
CA GLY A 27 -2.49 2.69 0.00
C GLY A 27 -2.93 2.90 -1.45
N CYS A 28 -4.21 3.22 -1.66
CA CYS A 28 -4.75 3.49 -2.99
C CYS A 28 -4.18 4.78 -3.60
N ILE A 29 -3.93 5.82 -2.79
CA ILE A 29 -3.27 7.05 -3.29
C ILE A 29 -1.85 6.74 -3.76
N GLY A 30 -1.08 5.97 -3.00
CA GLY A 30 0.27 5.53 -3.40
C GLY A 30 0.25 4.74 -4.71
N ALA A 31 -0.65 3.77 -4.82
CA ALA A 31 -0.81 2.95 -6.02
C ALA A 31 -1.30 3.76 -7.24
N ALA A 32 -2.22 4.70 -7.04
CA ALA A 32 -2.71 5.57 -8.10
C ALA A 32 -1.61 6.51 -8.61
N TYR A 33 -0.82 7.10 -7.72
CA TYR A 33 0.27 8.00 -8.10
C TYR A 33 1.38 7.27 -8.86
N GLY A 34 1.80 6.09 -8.36
CA GLY A 34 2.83 5.28 -9.02
C GLY A 34 2.40 4.83 -10.42
N THR A 35 1.13 4.42 -10.56
CA THR A 35 0.53 4.05 -11.85
C THR A 35 0.43 5.24 -12.80
N ALA A 36 -0.06 6.39 -12.32
CA ALA A 36 -0.25 7.58 -13.16
C ALA A 36 1.09 8.09 -13.73
N LYS A 37 2.12 8.23 -12.88
CA LYS A 37 3.43 8.73 -13.31
C LYS A 37 4.15 7.76 -14.24
N SER A 38 4.11 6.47 -13.93
CA SER A 38 4.68 5.43 -14.81
C SER A 38 3.94 5.35 -16.14
N GLY A 39 2.61 5.48 -16.12
CA GLY A 39 1.77 5.44 -17.32
C GLY A 39 2.04 6.62 -18.27
N ILE A 40 2.25 7.83 -17.75
CA ILE A 40 2.64 9.00 -18.55
C ILE A 40 4.00 8.76 -19.23
N GLY A 41 4.96 8.17 -18.51
CA GLY A 41 6.26 7.78 -19.05
C GLY A 41 6.12 6.79 -20.21
N ILE A 42 5.40 5.69 -19.99
CA ILE A 42 5.19 4.63 -21.00
C ILE A 42 4.47 5.18 -22.24
N ALA A 43 3.39 5.93 -22.07
CA ALA A 43 2.63 6.50 -23.19
C ALA A 43 3.46 7.50 -24.00
N GLY A 44 4.29 8.32 -23.34
CA GLY A 44 5.17 9.28 -24.00
C GLY A 44 6.29 8.62 -24.80
N VAL A 45 6.87 7.52 -24.29
CA VAL A 45 7.84 6.72 -25.05
C VAL A 45 7.19 6.01 -26.23
N GLY A 46 5.92 5.65 -26.06
CA GLY A 46 5.18 4.88 -27.02
C GLY A 46 4.96 5.54 -28.37
N THR A 47 4.82 6.86 -28.40
CA THR A 47 4.63 7.61 -29.65
C THR A 47 5.87 7.62 -30.55
N PHE A 48 7.07 7.43 -29.98
CA PHE A 48 8.33 7.50 -30.73
C PHE A 48 8.86 6.13 -31.14
N ARG A 49 8.69 5.12 -30.29
CA ARG A 49 9.19 3.75 -30.52
C ARG A 49 8.08 2.74 -30.22
N PRO A 50 7.06 2.60 -31.09
CA PRO A 50 5.96 1.66 -30.88
C PRO A 50 6.46 0.21 -30.85
N ASP A 51 7.58 -0.12 -31.49
CA ASP A 51 8.20 -1.46 -31.39
C ASP A 51 8.61 -1.83 -29.97
N LEU A 52 8.99 -0.85 -29.13
CA LEU A 52 9.25 -1.10 -27.71
C LEU A 52 7.96 -1.29 -26.90
N ILE A 53 6.79 -0.83 -27.40
CA ILE A 53 5.47 -1.12 -26.84
C ILE A 53 4.84 -2.40 -27.40
N MET A 54 5.03 -2.73 -28.68
CA MET A 54 4.55 -3.98 -29.28
C MET A 54 5.37 -5.17 -28.76
N LYS A 55 6.67 -4.97 -28.46
CA LYS A 55 7.43 -5.83 -27.54
C LYS A 55 7.16 -5.55 -26.06
N ALA A 56 6.33 -4.59 -25.67
CA ALA A 56 5.82 -4.45 -24.30
C ALA A 56 4.60 -5.35 -24.01
N CYS A 57 4.12 -6.11 -25.00
CA CYS A 57 3.40 -7.36 -24.74
C CYS A 57 4.35 -8.45 -24.20
N HIS A 58 5.68 -8.26 -24.28
CA HIS A 58 6.64 -8.95 -23.44
C HIS A 58 6.61 -8.29 -22.04
N PRO A 59 6.54 -9.06 -20.94
CA PRO A 59 6.13 -8.64 -19.58
C PRO A 59 6.96 -7.53 -18.89
N ASN A 60 7.95 -6.94 -19.56
CA ASN A 60 9.03 -6.17 -18.96
C ASN A 60 8.75 -4.66 -18.83
N CYS A 61 7.94 -4.05 -19.70
CA CYS A 61 7.67 -2.61 -19.62
C CYS A 61 6.52 -2.25 -18.65
N LEU A 62 5.64 -3.23 -18.36
CA LEU A 62 4.54 -3.09 -17.41
C LEU A 62 4.96 -3.32 -15.95
N ILE A 63 6.22 -3.69 -15.70
CA ILE A 63 6.73 -3.98 -14.34
C ILE A 63 6.46 -2.82 -13.37
N PRO A 64 6.74 -1.54 -13.67
CA PRO A 64 6.51 -0.46 -12.71
C PRO A 64 5.03 -0.27 -12.36
N VAL A 65 4.13 -0.50 -13.32
CA VAL A 65 2.68 -0.40 -13.13
C VAL A 65 2.17 -1.54 -12.25
N VAL A 66 2.62 -2.78 -12.52
CA VAL A 66 2.25 -3.95 -11.72
C VAL A 66 2.77 -3.81 -10.29
N MET A 67 4.03 -3.36 -10.10
CA MET A 67 4.60 -3.13 -8.77
C MET A 67 3.80 -2.08 -7.98
N SER A 68 3.42 -0.97 -8.62
CA SER A 68 2.54 0.02 -7.99
C SER A 68 1.18 -0.56 -7.57
N GLY A 69 0.67 -1.57 -8.28
CA GLY A 69 -0.57 -2.26 -7.94
C GLY A 69 -0.45 -3.18 -6.72
N ILE A 70 0.72 -3.76 -6.47
CA ILE A 70 0.97 -4.67 -5.33
C ILE A 70 0.84 -3.91 -3.99
N ILE A 71 1.22 -2.64 -3.94
CA ILE A 71 1.05 -1.77 -2.75
C ILE A 71 -0.42 -1.67 -2.30
N ALA A 72 -1.36 -1.60 -3.25
CA ALA A 72 -2.79 -1.58 -2.93
C ALA A 72 -3.23 -2.90 -2.28
N VAL A 73 -2.67 -4.02 -2.71
CA VAL A 73 -2.96 -5.34 -2.14
C VAL A 73 -2.46 -5.43 -0.69
N TYR A 74 -1.30 -4.87 -0.37
CA TYR A 74 -0.81 -4.82 1.02
C TYR A 74 -1.79 -4.10 1.95
N SER A 75 -2.33 -2.98 1.49
CA SER A 75 -3.29 -2.18 2.24
C SER A 75 -4.65 -2.88 2.36
N LEU A 76 -5.07 -3.59 1.31
CA LEU A 76 -6.28 -4.41 1.31
C LEU A 76 -6.18 -5.56 2.32
N VAL A 77 -5.06 -6.27 2.36
CA VAL A 77 -4.86 -7.40 3.28
C VAL A 77 -5.00 -6.93 4.74
N ILE A 78 -4.35 -5.83 5.13
CA ILE A 78 -4.47 -5.29 6.49
C ILE A 78 -5.90 -4.85 6.80
N SER A 79 -6.56 -4.20 5.85
CA SER A 79 -7.95 -3.73 6.00
C SER A 79 -8.93 -4.89 6.26
N VAL A 80 -8.77 -5.99 5.51
CA VAL A 80 -9.58 -7.20 5.68
C VAL A 80 -9.30 -7.88 7.02
N LEU A 81 -8.03 -7.97 7.44
CA LEU A 81 -7.67 -8.55 8.75
C LEU A 81 -8.30 -7.76 9.90
N ILE A 82 -8.23 -6.43 9.88
CA ILE A 82 -8.85 -5.59 10.92
C ILE A 82 -10.38 -5.74 10.89
N ALA A 83 -11.00 -5.84 9.71
CA ALA A 83 -12.44 -6.00 9.57
C ALA A 83 -12.96 -7.34 10.15
N GLN A 84 -12.16 -8.41 10.05
CA GLN A 84 -12.49 -9.71 10.64
C GLN A 84 -12.42 -9.70 12.18
N ASP A 85 -11.63 -8.78 12.74
CA ASP A 85 -11.42 -8.66 14.19
C ASP A 85 -12.45 -7.77 14.89
N LEU A 86 -13.17 -6.94 14.12
CA LEU A 86 -14.21 -6.05 14.62
C LEU A 86 -15.54 -6.81 14.79
N VAL A 87 -15.91 -7.08 16.04
CA VAL A 87 -17.21 -7.67 16.40
C VAL A 87 -18.22 -6.56 16.73
N PRO A 88 -19.48 -6.61 16.23
CA PRO A 88 -20.47 -5.58 16.49
C PRO A 88 -20.87 -5.48 17.99
N PRO A 89 -21.13 -4.24 18.48
CA PRO A 89 -21.48 -3.99 19.87
C PRO A 89 -22.88 -4.56 20.16
N GLY A 90 -22.90 -5.77 20.70
CA GLY A 90 -24.13 -6.55 20.99
C GLY A 90 -23.83 -8.02 21.27
N ALA A 91 -22.71 -8.53 20.77
CA ALA A 91 -22.20 -9.88 21.03
C ALA A 91 -21.02 -9.87 22.02
N GLY A 92 -21.26 -9.47 23.27
CA GLY A 92 -20.45 -9.83 24.46
C GLY A 92 -18.94 -9.51 24.52
N SER A 93 -18.32 -8.93 23.48
CA SER A 93 -16.88 -8.66 23.45
C SER A 93 -16.59 -7.19 23.76
N ASN A 94 -15.88 -6.94 24.86
CA ASN A 94 -15.42 -5.61 25.24
C ASN A 94 -14.23 -5.23 24.35
N TYR A 95 -14.48 -4.44 23.30
CA TYR A 95 -13.42 -3.89 22.48
C TYR A 95 -12.68 -2.80 23.26
N SER A 96 -11.45 -3.11 23.69
CA SER A 96 -10.60 -2.19 24.46
C SER A 96 -10.12 -1.02 23.59
N LEU A 97 -9.97 0.15 24.20
CA LEU A 97 -9.39 1.33 23.59
C LEU A 97 -7.96 1.07 23.08
N PHE A 98 -7.22 0.18 23.77
CA PHE A 98 -5.89 -0.27 23.34
C PHE A 98 -5.94 -0.96 21.97
N ASN A 99 -6.92 -1.82 21.74
CA ASN A 99 -7.11 -2.48 20.45
C ASN A 99 -7.47 -1.45 19.38
N GLY A 100 -8.35 -0.50 19.67
CA GLY A 100 -8.67 0.61 18.76
C GLY A 100 -7.43 1.36 18.29
N PHE A 101 -6.56 1.79 19.22
CA PHE A 101 -5.31 2.46 18.87
C PHE A 101 -4.32 1.57 18.14
N MET A 102 -4.23 0.28 18.48
CA MET A 102 -3.39 -0.68 17.76
C MET A 102 -3.85 -0.85 16.31
N HIS A 103 -5.14 -1.00 16.06
CA HIS A 103 -5.70 -1.11 14.71
C HIS A 103 -5.54 0.18 13.90
N LEU A 104 -5.65 1.36 14.53
CA LEU A 104 -5.33 2.64 13.88
C LEU A 104 -3.84 2.72 13.51
N ALA A 105 -2.94 2.34 14.43
CA ALA A 105 -1.50 2.32 14.18
C ALA A 105 -1.12 1.34 13.05
N CYS A 106 -1.75 0.15 13.00
CA CYS A 106 -1.60 -0.80 11.90
C CYS A 106 -1.90 -0.14 10.55
N GLY A 107 -3.07 0.52 10.46
CA GLY A 107 -3.55 1.12 9.22
C GLY A 107 -2.71 2.31 8.75
N LEU A 108 -2.28 3.16 9.68
CA LEU A 108 -1.41 4.29 9.38
C LEU A 108 0.00 3.86 8.98
N SER A 109 0.55 2.83 9.63
CA SER A 109 1.87 2.27 9.30
C SER A 109 1.91 1.80 7.85
N VAL A 110 1.00 0.91 7.44
CA VAL A 110 0.97 0.39 6.06
C VAL A 110 0.59 1.48 5.04
N GLY A 111 -0.31 2.40 5.41
CA GLY A 111 -0.77 3.47 4.54
C GLY A 111 0.34 4.46 4.17
N PHE A 112 1.07 5.00 5.15
CA PHE A 112 2.14 5.98 4.88
C PHE A 112 3.35 5.35 4.19
N THR A 113 3.74 4.13 4.56
CA THR A 113 4.83 3.42 3.86
C THR A 113 4.44 3.08 2.42
N GLY A 114 3.18 2.69 2.20
CA GLY A 114 2.65 2.43 0.86
C GLY A 114 2.61 3.68 -0.02
N LEU A 115 2.23 4.83 0.55
CA LEU A 115 2.28 6.11 -0.14
C LEU A 115 3.73 6.50 -0.52
N ALA A 116 4.68 6.36 0.40
CA ALA A 116 6.08 6.65 0.15
C ALA A 116 6.70 5.71 -0.90
N ALA A 117 6.38 4.42 -0.85
CA ALA A 117 6.80 3.43 -1.85
C ALA A 117 6.22 3.76 -3.23
N GLY A 118 4.92 4.05 -3.32
CA GLY A 118 4.26 4.43 -4.57
C GLY A 118 4.80 5.72 -5.17
N TYR A 119 5.16 6.70 -4.32
CA TYR A 119 5.82 7.93 -4.76
C TYR A 119 7.19 7.66 -5.39
N THR A 120 8.00 6.83 -4.73
CA THR A 120 9.34 6.44 -5.19
C THR A 120 9.26 5.70 -6.53
N ILE A 121 8.37 4.70 -6.63
CA ILE A 121 8.13 3.92 -7.85
C ILE A 121 7.65 4.80 -9.00
N GLY A 122 6.75 5.75 -8.75
CA GLY A 122 6.24 6.64 -9.79
C GLY A 122 7.32 7.52 -10.41
N ILE A 123 8.24 8.06 -9.60
CA ILE A 123 9.33 8.92 -10.11
C ILE A 123 10.39 8.09 -10.82
N VAL A 124 10.82 6.97 -10.22
CA VAL A 124 11.80 6.07 -10.82
C VAL A 124 11.26 5.45 -12.11
N GLY A 125 9.97 5.12 -12.16
CA GLY A 125 9.29 4.62 -13.34
C GLY A 125 9.27 5.63 -14.50
N ASP A 126 8.81 6.86 -14.27
CA ASP A 126 8.78 7.90 -15.32
C ASP A 126 10.18 8.20 -15.88
N LYS A 127 11.17 8.39 -15.01
CA LYS A 127 12.56 8.66 -15.45
C LYS A 127 13.25 7.45 -16.05
N GLY A 128 13.01 6.26 -15.50
CA GLY A 128 13.60 5.00 -15.96
C GLY A 128 13.12 4.62 -17.36
N VAL A 129 11.81 4.74 -17.62
CA VAL A 129 11.23 4.42 -18.93
C VAL A 129 11.68 5.43 -20.00
N ARG A 130 11.80 6.72 -19.66
CA ARG A 130 12.35 7.73 -20.56
C ARG A 130 13.82 7.46 -20.92
N SER A 131 14.65 7.14 -19.92
CA SER A 131 16.07 6.85 -20.14
C SER A 131 16.30 5.54 -20.89
N TYR A 132 15.33 4.61 -20.81
CA TYR A 132 15.38 3.34 -21.55
C TYR A 132 15.25 3.56 -23.07
N MET A 133 14.67 4.67 -23.50
CA MET A 133 14.64 5.06 -24.92
C MET A 133 16.03 5.32 -25.48
N GLU A 134 16.92 5.90 -24.67
CA GLU A 134 18.27 6.25 -25.08
C GLU A 134 19.17 5.01 -25.07
N GLN A 135 19.08 4.18 -24.03
CA GLN A 135 19.92 2.98 -23.90
C GLN A 135 19.19 1.79 -23.26
N SER A 136 18.96 0.73 -24.03
CA SER A 136 18.24 -0.46 -23.55
C SER A 136 18.94 -1.23 -22.41
N ARG A 137 20.24 -1.03 -22.21
CA ARG A 137 21.02 -1.71 -21.15
C ARG A 137 20.66 -1.26 -19.73
N ILE A 138 20.04 -0.08 -19.55
CA ILE A 138 19.71 0.43 -18.21
C ILE A 138 18.50 -0.27 -17.57
N PHE A 139 17.82 -1.15 -18.31
CA PHE A 139 16.63 -1.87 -17.85
C PHE A 139 16.86 -2.63 -16.54
N VAL A 140 17.97 -3.36 -16.44
CA VAL A 140 18.30 -4.14 -15.23
C VAL A 140 18.51 -3.22 -14.02
N GLY A 141 19.15 -2.06 -14.22
CA GLY A 141 19.35 -1.07 -13.17
C GLY A 141 18.03 -0.45 -12.69
N MET A 142 17.12 -0.14 -13.63
CA MET A 142 15.79 0.37 -13.29
C MET A 142 15.00 -0.62 -12.43
N VAL A 143 14.98 -1.91 -12.81
CA VAL A 143 14.29 -2.96 -12.04
C VAL A 143 14.88 -3.12 -10.65
N LEU A 144 16.21 -3.10 -10.51
CA LEU A 144 16.88 -3.18 -9.21
C LEU A 144 16.45 -2.05 -8.26
N ILE A 145 16.39 -0.80 -8.76
CA ILE A 145 15.94 0.35 -7.96
C ILE A 145 14.47 0.21 -7.57
N LEU A 146 13.61 -0.27 -8.48
CA LEU A 146 12.19 -0.50 -8.20
C LEU A 146 11.97 -1.55 -7.10
N ILE A 147 12.79 -2.61 -7.06
CA ILE A 147 12.73 -3.62 -5.99
C ILE A 147 13.04 -2.98 -4.62
N PHE A 148 14.09 -2.15 -4.53
CA PHE A 148 14.38 -1.43 -3.28
C PHE A 148 13.28 -0.45 -2.87
N GLY A 149 12.62 0.18 -3.85
CA GLY A 149 11.44 1.03 -3.60
C GLY A 149 10.25 0.26 -3.04
N GLU A 150 9.99 -0.93 -3.56
CA GLU A 150 8.87 -1.79 -3.14
C GLU A 150 9.04 -2.34 -1.71
N VAL A 151 10.29 -2.65 -1.32
CA VAL A 151 10.61 -3.17 0.02
C VAL A 151 10.18 -2.21 1.14
N LEU A 152 10.11 -0.90 0.87
CA LEU A 152 9.56 0.08 1.81
C LEU A 152 8.10 -0.22 2.19
N GLY A 153 7.29 -0.64 1.21
CA GLY A 153 5.89 -1.05 1.44
C GLY A 153 5.79 -2.36 2.22
N LEU A 154 6.69 -3.32 1.94
CA LEU A 154 6.78 -4.58 2.67
C LEU A 154 7.10 -4.38 4.15
N TYR A 155 7.97 -3.44 4.50
CA TYR A 155 8.27 -3.14 5.90
C TYR A 155 7.04 -2.66 6.66
N GLY A 156 6.22 -1.80 6.06
CA GLY A 156 4.97 -1.34 6.67
C GLY A 156 3.96 -2.46 6.89
N LEU A 157 3.87 -3.40 5.94
CA LEU A 157 3.03 -4.59 6.07
C LEU A 157 3.46 -5.48 7.25
N ILE A 158 4.76 -5.78 7.37
CA ILE A 158 5.28 -6.64 8.45
C ILE A 158 4.99 -6.02 9.82
N VAL A 159 5.21 -4.71 9.97
CA VAL A 159 4.91 -3.99 11.22
C VAL A 159 3.42 -4.06 11.54
N ALA A 160 2.55 -3.83 10.56
CA ALA A 160 1.10 -3.89 10.75
C ALA A 160 0.61 -5.31 11.16
N LEU A 161 1.22 -6.38 10.64
CA LEU A 161 0.89 -7.75 11.02
C LEU A 161 1.29 -8.08 12.47
N ILE A 162 2.46 -7.61 12.92
CA ILE A 162 2.92 -7.80 14.30
C ILE A 162 1.99 -7.05 15.26
N LEU A 163 1.61 -5.82 14.93
CA LEU A 163 0.69 -5.02 15.73
C LEU A 163 -0.72 -5.63 15.78
N ASN A 164 -1.25 -6.15 14.67
CA ASN A 164 -2.54 -6.86 14.67
C ASN A 164 -2.49 -8.10 15.57
N THR A 165 -1.41 -8.88 15.52
CA THR A 165 -1.24 -10.07 16.37
C THR A 165 -1.24 -9.71 17.86
N LYS A 166 -0.58 -8.61 18.24
CA LYS A 166 -0.56 -8.09 19.63
C LYS A 166 -1.87 -7.45 20.07
N SER A 167 -2.76 -7.10 19.14
CA SER A 167 -4.09 -6.59 19.48
C SER A 167 -5.08 -7.71 19.86
N LYS A 168 -4.74 -8.99 19.58
CA LYS A 168 -5.59 -10.15 19.89
C LYS A 168 -5.17 -10.89 21.16
N GLY A 169 -3.90 -10.75 21.58
CA GLY A 169 -3.34 -11.38 22.77
C GLY A 169 -3.29 -10.44 23.96
#